data_AF-A0A2D5TKM8-F1
#
_entry.id   AF-A0A2D5TKM8-F1
#
_cell.length_a   1.000
_cell.length_b   1.000
_cell.length_c   1.000
_cell.angle_alpha   90.00
_cell.angle_beta   90.00
_cell.angle_gamma   90.00
#
_symmetry.space_group_name_H-M   'P 1'
#
loop_
_entity.id
_entity.type
_entity.pdbx_description
1 polymer ?
#
loop_
_entity_poly.entity_id
_entity_poly.type
_entity_poly.pdbx_seq_one_letter_code
_entity_poly.pdbx_strand_id
1 'polypeptide(L)'
;MEMEVLRILVDFGLLILIWMVQLIIYPSFLYYSKTNLTKWHHIYTGRITIVVFPLMAGQLAISIVQLAADFSTFHILYGVFVAFLWIITMMLFVPMHNQLSNEDFDSSIPKKLVKFNWIRTIAWSLLFGLSLLNYYEVLI
;
A
#
# COMPACT_ATOMS: atom_id res chain seq x y z
N MET A 1 -13.27 9.66 18.49
CA MET A 1 -12.00 9.23 19.10
C MET A 1 -11.61 7.78 18.79
N GLU A 2 -12.50 6.79 18.94
CA GLU A 2 -12.15 5.38 18.66
C GLU A 2 -11.83 5.10 17.19
N MET A 3 -12.59 5.71 16.27
CA MET A 3 -12.41 5.52 14.82
C MET A 3 -11.11 6.14 14.30
N GLU A 4 -10.68 7.25 14.87
CA GLU A 4 -9.46 7.97 14.52
C GLU A 4 -8.22 7.20 15.00
N VAL A 5 -8.28 6.61 16.19
CA VAL A 5 -7.23 5.69 16.67
C VAL A 5 -7.15 4.46 15.76
N LEU A 6 -8.29 3.85 15.41
CA LEU A 6 -8.32 2.72 14.49
C LEU A 6 -7.71 3.09 13.12
N ARG A 7 -8.07 4.25 12.57
CA ARG A 7 -7.50 4.80 11.32
C ARG A 7 -5.98 4.91 11.41
N ILE A 8 -5.46 5.54 12.47
CA ILE A 8 -4.02 5.71 12.69
C ILE A 8 -3.31 4.35 12.77
N LEU A 9 -3.88 3.37 13.48
CA LEU A 9 -3.27 2.05 13.61
C LEU A 9 -3.17 1.32 12.26
N VAL A 10 -4.24 1.38 11.45
CA VAL A 10 -4.25 0.80 10.11
C VAL A 10 -3.27 1.52 9.19
N ASP A 11 -3.28 2.86 9.19
CA ASP A 11 -2.39 3.69 8.37
C ASP A 11 -0.92 3.45 8.73
N PHE A 12 -0.61 3.36 10.03
CA PHE A 12 0.75 3.06 10.50
C PHE A 12 1.19 1.65 10.10
N GLY A 13 0.30 0.66 10.20
CA GLY A 13 0.57 -0.69 9.72
C GLY A 13 0.93 -0.71 8.23
N LEU A 14 0.17 0.01 7.41
CA LEU A 14 0.44 0.15 5.97
C LEU A 14 1.71 0.94 5.69
N LEU A 15 2.02 1.97 6.48
CA LEU A 15 3.27 2.73 6.39
C LEU A 15 4.48 1.83 6.59
N ILE A 16 4.53 1.08 7.70
CA ILE A 16 5.64 0.17 7.97
C ILE A 16 5.75 -0.89 6.88
N LEU A 17 4.61 -1.46 6.47
CA LEU A 17 4.56 -2.47 5.43
C LEU A 17 5.09 -1.96 4.08
N ILE A 18 4.71 -0.75 3.64
CA ILE A 18 5.19 -0.23 2.37
C ILE A 18 6.68 0.09 2.41
N TRP A 19 7.20 0.57 3.53
CA TRP A 19 8.65 0.81 3.70
C TRP A 19 9.45 -0.48 3.70
N MET A 20 8.95 -1.55 4.34
CA MET A 20 9.56 -2.89 4.22
C MET A 20 9.55 -3.39 2.77
N VAL A 21 8.44 -3.19 2.05
CA VAL A 21 8.35 -3.55 0.64
C VAL A 21 9.35 -2.77 -0.21
N GLN A 22 9.45 -1.45 0.01
CA GLN A 22 10.29 -0.55 -0.76
C GLN A 22 11.79 -0.79 -0.55
N LEU A 23 12.20 -0.99 0.70
CA LEU A 23 13.63 -1.03 1.06
C LEU A 23 14.20 -2.45 1.07
N ILE A 24 13.37 -3.47 1.33
CA ILE A 24 13.84 -4.84 1.53
C ILE A 24 13.31 -5.73 0.42
N ILE A 25 11.99 -5.82 0.28
CA ILE A 25 11.38 -6.86 -0.54
C ILE A 25 11.60 -6.61 -2.04
N TYR A 26 11.19 -5.46 -2.58
CA TYR A 26 11.36 -5.19 -4.01
C TYR A 26 12.84 -5.11 -4.44
N PRO A 27 13.75 -4.49 -3.68
CA PRO A 27 15.18 -4.56 -4.00
C PRO A 27 15.73 -5.98 -4.02
N SER A 28 15.25 -6.88 -3.15
CA SER A 28 15.67 -8.28 -3.17
C SER A 28 15.41 -8.98 -4.50
N PHE A 29 14.37 -8.57 -5.26
CA PHE A 29 14.03 -9.18 -6.54
C PHE A 29 15.13 -8.99 -7.60
N LEU A 30 15.97 -7.97 -7.44
CA LEU A 30 17.09 -7.67 -8.35
C LEU A 30 18.26 -8.63 -8.22
N TYR A 31 18.31 -9.44 -7.14
CA TYR A 31 19.39 -10.38 -6.87
C TYR A 31 19.05 -11.83 -7.26
N TYR A 32 17.81 -12.10 -7.68
CA TYR A 32 17.39 -13.44 -8.11
C TYR A 32 17.59 -13.62 -9.62
N SER A 33 17.93 -14.85 -10.03
CA SER A 33 17.70 -15.28 -11.41
C SER A 33 16.19 -15.31 -11.70
N LYS A 34 15.77 -15.19 -12.96
CA LYS A 34 14.35 -15.18 -13.33
C LYS A 34 13.58 -16.39 -12.78
N THR A 35 14.10 -17.59 -13.01
CA THR A 35 13.49 -18.85 -12.53
C THR A 35 13.34 -18.87 -11.01
N ASN A 36 14.38 -18.46 -10.26
CA ASN A 36 14.29 -18.43 -8.81
C ASN A 36 13.35 -17.34 -8.31
N LEU A 37 13.31 -16.18 -8.98
CA LEU A 37 12.38 -15.10 -8.65
C LEU A 37 10.93 -15.56 -8.85
N THR A 38 10.59 -16.13 -10.01
CA THR A 38 9.24 -16.64 -10.30
C THR A 38 8.79 -17.68 -9.27
N LYS A 39 9.66 -18.65 -8.95
CA LYS A 39 9.38 -19.68 -7.93
C LYS A 39 9.11 -19.08 -6.56
N TRP A 40 9.96 -18.16 -6.10
CA TRP A 40 9.81 -17.53 -4.80
C TRP A 40 8.61 -16.56 -4.76
N HIS A 41 8.40 -15.79 -5.84
CA HIS A 41 7.34 -14.80 -5.99
C HIS A 41 5.95 -15.42 -5.92
N HIS A 42 5.75 -16.60 -6.50
CA HIS A 42 4.49 -17.35 -6.37
C HIS A 42 4.12 -17.63 -4.91
N ILE A 43 5.09 -17.99 -4.06
CA ILE A 43 4.83 -18.24 -2.63
C ILE A 43 4.65 -16.92 -1.89
N TYR A 44 5.50 -15.93 -2.19
CA TYR A 44 5.51 -14.62 -1.57
C TYR A 44 4.17 -13.87 -1.76
N THR A 45 3.62 -13.85 -2.98
CA THR A 45 2.40 -13.11 -3.31
C THR A 45 1.19 -13.58 -2.51
N GLY A 46 1.01 -14.89 -2.34
CA GLY A 46 -0.04 -15.43 -1.47
C GLY A 46 0.13 -14.98 -0.02
N ARG A 47 1.35 -15.08 0.51
CA ARG A 47 1.65 -14.73 1.92
C ARG A 47 1.50 -13.24 2.21
N ILE A 48 2.03 -12.38 1.33
CA ILE A 48 1.94 -10.93 1.51
C ILE A 48 0.49 -10.45 1.39
N THR A 49 -0.34 -11.10 0.57
CA THR A 49 -1.76 -10.75 0.40
C THR A 49 -2.54 -10.94 1.71
N ILE A 50 -2.25 -12.00 2.47
CA ILE A 50 -2.88 -12.24 3.79
C ILE A 50 -2.65 -11.08 4.76
N VAL A 51 -1.53 -10.36 4.63
CA VAL A 51 -1.18 -9.22 5.48
C VAL A 51 -1.70 -7.90 4.90
N VAL A 52 -1.40 -7.65 3.62
CA VAL A 52 -1.71 -6.37 2.95
C VAL A 52 -3.22 -6.18 2.77
N PHE A 53 -3.93 -7.22 2.32
CA PHE A 53 -5.33 -7.07 1.90
C PHE A 53 -6.26 -6.67 3.07
N PRO A 54 -6.21 -7.31 4.25
CA PRO A 54 -7.03 -6.88 5.39
C PRO A 54 -6.77 -5.43 5.80
N LEU A 55 -5.49 -5.00 5.79
CA LEU A 55 -5.14 -3.63 6.12
C LEU A 55 -5.67 -2.63 5.09
N MET A 56 -5.46 -2.89 3.79
CA MET A 56 -5.96 -2.02 2.72
C MET A 56 -7.49 -1.99 2.64
N ALA A 57 -8.15 -3.13 2.85
CA ALA A 57 -9.61 -3.22 2.89
C ALA A 57 -10.18 -2.49 4.11
N GLY A 58 -9.54 -2.65 5.28
CA GLY A 58 -9.88 -1.91 6.48
C GLY A 58 -9.72 -0.40 6.29
N GLN A 59 -8.62 0.05 5.69
CA GLN A 59 -8.37 1.47 5.38
C GLN A 59 -9.47 2.04 4.48
N LEU A 60 -9.88 1.30 3.45
CA LEU A 60 -10.97 1.70 2.55
C LEU A 60 -12.31 1.77 3.27
N ALA A 61 -12.64 0.77 4.09
CA ALA A 61 -13.87 0.75 4.86
C ALA A 61 -13.94 1.93 5.84
N ILE A 62 -12.85 2.20 6.57
CA ILE A 62 -12.74 3.35 7.48
C ILE A 62 -12.96 4.65 6.71
N SER A 63 -12.31 4.81 5.56
CA SER A 63 -12.47 6.00 4.72
C SER A 63 -13.91 6.21 4.28
N ILE A 64 -14.61 5.15 3.86
CA ILE A 64 -16.01 5.23 3.40
C ILE A 64 -16.91 5.60 4.58
N VAL A 65 -16.74 4.95 5.72
CA VAL A 65 -17.54 5.21 6.93
C VAL A 65 -17.35 6.65 7.42
N GLN A 66 -16.11 7.14 7.48
CA GLN A 66 -15.83 8.51 7.90
C GLN A 66 -16.41 9.55 6.92
N LEU A 67 -16.27 9.33 5.62
CA LEU A 67 -16.82 10.22 4.60
C LEU A 67 -18.37 10.25 4.63
N ALA A 68 -19.00 9.11 4.90
CA ALA A 68 -20.46 9.01 5.02
C ALA A 68 -20.99 9.65 6.31
N ALA A 69 -20.20 9.62 7.39
CA ALA A 69 -20.57 10.22 8.67
C ALA A 69 -20.35 11.74 8.68
N ASP A 70 -19.27 12.22 8.09
CA ASP A 70 -18.93 13.64 8.03
C ASP A 70 -18.19 13.98 6.73
N PHE A 71 -18.80 14.85 5.91
CA PHE A 71 -18.27 15.25 4.62
C PHE A 71 -17.33 16.46 4.72
N SER A 72 -16.36 16.39 5.64
CA SER A 72 -15.38 17.45 5.84
C SER A 72 -14.23 17.40 4.83
N THR A 73 -13.55 18.52 4.64
CA THR A 73 -12.36 18.64 3.78
C THR A 73 -11.32 17.58 4.09
N PHE A 74 -11.12 17.27 5.38
CA PHE A 74 -10.20 16.24 5.82
C PHE A 74 -10.61 14.84 5.30
N HIS A 75 -11.87 14.42 5.53
CA HIS A 75 -12.31 13.09 5.11
C HIS A 75 -12.33 12.93 3.59
N ILE A 76 -12.66 13.99 2.85
CA ILE A 76 -12.57 14.01 1.39
C ILE A 76 -11.11 13.79 0.95
N LEU A 77 -10.18 14.58 1.50
CA LEU A 77 -8.76 14.47 1.14
C LEU A 77 -8.20 13.09 1.49
N TYR A 78 -8.48 12.59 2.70
CA TYR A 78 -8.09 11.24 3.13
C TYR A 78 -8.64 10.17 2.16
N GLY A 79 -9.93 10.24 1.82
CA GLY A 79 -10.54 9.31 0.89
C GLY A 79 -9.98 9.37 -0.53
N VAL A 80 -9.58 10.55 -1.01
CA VAL A 80 -8.89 10.69 -2.30
C VAL A 80 -7.53 9.98 -2.27
N PHE A 81 -6.75 10.12 -1.20
CA PHE A 81 -5.49 9.38 -1.06
C PHE A 81 -5.71 7.87 -1.02
N VAL A 82 -6.69 7.40 -0.23
CA VAL A 82 -7.01 5.96 -0.12
C VAL A 82 -7.46 5.40 -1.48
N ALA A 83 -8.36 6.10 -2.19
CA ALA A 83 -8.82 5.71 -3.51
C ALA A 83 -7.66 5.69 -4.52
N PHE A 84 -6.80 6.71 -4.51
CA PHE A 84 -5.61 6.74 -5.36
C PHE A 84 -4.70 5.52 -5.11
N LEU A 85 -4.38 5.22 -3.84
CA LEU A 85 -3.54 4.08 -3.45
C LEU A 85 -4.14 2.73 -3.89
N TRP A 86 -5.45 2.57 -3.77
CA TRP A 86 -6.18 1.40 -4.26
C TRP A 86 -6.11 1.29 -5.78
N ILE A 87 -6.44 2.36 -6.50
CA ILE A 87 -6.44 2.40 -7.97
C ILE A 87 -5.06 2.07 -8.52
N ILE A 88 -4.00 2.73 -8.04
CA ILE A 88 -2.65 2.43 -8.54
C ILE A 88 -2.21 1.01 -8.19
N THR A 89 -2.59 0.49 -7.01
CA THR A 89 -2.25 -0.88 -6.64
C THR A 89 -2.90 -1.89 -7.58
N MET A 90 -4.20 -1.73 -7.86
CA MET A 90 -4.94 -2.64 -8.73
C MET A 90 -4.57 -2.48 -10.21
N MET A 91 -4.34 -1.26 -10.70
CA MET A 91 -4.11 -1.00 -12.12
C MET A 91 -2.63 -1.13 -12.52
N LEU A 92 -1.68 -0.90 -11.61
CA LEU A 92 -0.25 -0.94 -11.93
C LEU A 92 0.44 -2.14 -11.29
N PHE A 93 0.30 -2.32 -9.97
CA PHE A 93 1.12 -3.29 -9.25
C PHE A 93 0.62 -4.73 -9.37
N VAL A 94 -0.71 -4.94 -9.36
CA VAL A 94 -1.28 -6.28 -9.58
C VAL A 94 -0.88 -6.84 -10.97
N PRO A 95 -1.03 -6.11 -12.09
CA PRO A 95 -0.58 -6.59 -13.39
C PRO A 95 0.93 -6.85 -13.46
N MET A 96 1.75 -6.00 -12.83
CA MET A 96 3.20 -6.22 -12.79
C MET A 96 3.59 -7.46 -11.97
N HIS A 97 2.88 -7.73 -10.87
CA HIS A 97 3.08 -8.97 -10.11
C HIS A 97 2.64 -10.20 -10.90
N ASN A 98 1.52 -10.13 -11.63
CA ASN A 98 1.08 -11.23 -12.48
C ASN A 98 2.09 -11.57 -13.58
N GLN A 99 2.84 -10.58 -14.08
CA GLN A 99 3.90 -10.82 -15.05
C GLN A 99 5.05 -11.65 -14.45
N LEU A 100 5.43 -11.41 -13.19
CA LEU A 100 6.51 -12.15 -12.53
C LEU A 100 6.21 -13.63 -12.30
N SER A 101 4.94 -14.03 -12.38
CA SER A 101 4.51 -15.43 -12.31
C SER A 101 4.86 -16.25 -13.56
N ASN A 102 5.27 -15.60 -14.65
CA ASN A 102 5.71 -16.26 -15.89
C ASN A 102 7.22 -16.13 -16.03
N GLU A 103 7.96 -17.23 -16.27
CA GLU A 103 9.44 -17.19 -16.34
C GLU A 103 9.98 -16.29 -17.47
N ASP A 104 9.18 -16.06 -18.51
CA ASP A 104 9.52 -15.20 -19.66
C ASP A 104 9.22 -13.71 -19.44
N PHE A 105 9.01 -13.27 -18.19
CA PHE A 105 8.73 -11.86 -17.87
C PHE A 105 9.85 -10.92 -18.35
N ASP A 106 9.47 -9.70 -18.72
CA ASP A 106 10.41 -8.62 -19.08
C ASP A 106 11.36 -8.34 -17.90
N SER A 107 12.68 -8.49 -18.13
CA SER A 107 13.70 -8.35 -17.08
C SER A 107 13.74 -6.95 -16.43
N SER A 108 13.07 -5.96 -17.02
CA SER A 108 12.89 -4.64 -16.43
C SER A 108 11.81 -4.57 -15.34
N ILE A 109 10.92 -5.57 -15.22
CA ILE A 109 9.78 -5.54 -14.28
C ILE A 109 10.20 -5.38 -12.81
N PRO A 110 11.18 -6.12 -12.27
CA PRO A 110 11.67 -5.90 -10.91
C PRO A 110 12.15 -4.46 -10.66
N LYS A 111 12.87 -3.87 -11.63
CA LYS A 111 13.33 -2.46 -11.54
C LYS A 111 12.17 -1.48 -11.57
N LYS A 112 11.17 -1.74 -12.43
CA LYS A 112 9.93 -0.94 -12.50
C LYS A 112 9.17 -1.01 -11.16
N LEU A 113 9.08 -2.18 -10.51
CA LEU A 113 8.44 -2.32 -9.19
C LEU A 113 9.11 -1.43 -8.15
N VAL A 114 10.44 -1.48 -8.03
CA VAL A 114 11.20 -0.62 -7.09
C VAL A 114 10.96 0.86 -7.39
N LYS A 115 11.03 1.26 -8.66
CA LYS A 115 10.87 2.65 -9.08
C LYS A 115 9.46 3.17 -8.80
N PHE A 116 8.43 2.45 -9.23
CA PHE A 116 7.05 2.91 -9.09
C PHE A 116 6.54 2.82 -7.66
N ASN A 117 7.07 1.91 -6.84
CA ASN A 117 6.63 1.78 -5.46
C ASN A 117 6.98 2.97 -4.56
N TRP A 118 7.93 3.82 -4.98
CA TRP A 118 8.16 5.11 -4.32
C TRP A 118 6.92 6.00 -4.32
N ILE A 119 6.08 5.95 -5.37
CA ILE A 119 4.82 6.70 -5.43
C ILE A 119 3.92 6.28 -4.25
N ARG A 120 3.77 4.97 -4.03
CA ARG A 120 2.99 4.42 -2.90
C ARG A 120 3.64 4.73 -1.56
N THR A 121 4.96 4.62 -1.46
CA THR A 121 5.72 4.87 -0.23
C THR A 121 5.53 6.31 0.24
N ILE A 122 5.65 7.27 -0.68
CA ILE A 122 5.41 8.69 -0.39
C ILE A 122 3.94 8.92 -0.06
N ALA A 123 3.00 8.39 -0.86
CA ALA A 123 1.58 8.58 -0.64
C ALA A 123 1.08 8.05 0.71
N TRP A 124 1.48 6.84 1.13
CA TRP A 124 1.15 6.32 2.47
C TRP A 124 1.85 7.09 3.59
N SER A 125 3.06 7.60 3.37
CA SER A 125 3.76 8.46 4.35
C SER A 125 3.01 9.79 4.57
N LEU A 126 2.56 10.43 3.48
CA LEU A 126 1.78 11.66 3.55
C LEU A 126 0.39 11.42 4.15
N LEU A 127 -0.30 10.34 3.76
CA LEU A 127 -1.60 9.97 4.32
C LEU A 127 -1.51 9.70 5.82
N PHE A 128 -0.47 8.98 6.28
CA PHE A 128 -0.27 8.77 7.72
C PHE A 128 0.00 10.09 8.46
N GLY A 129 0.83 10.96 7.90
CA GLY A 129 1.07 12.30 8.46
C GLY A 129 -0.23 13.11 8.56
N LEU A 130 -1.06 13.09 7.52
CA LEU A 130 -2.39 13.71 7.50
C LEU A 130 -3.29 13.14 8.61
N SER A 131 -3.35 11.82 8.76
CA SER A 131 -4.11 11.15 9.82
C SER A 131 -3.67 11.55 11.23
N LEU A 132 -2.36 11.68 11.46
CA LEU A 132 -1.81 12.14 12.74
C LEU A 132 -2.18 13.59 13.02
N LEU A 133 -2.00 14.49 12.04
CA LEU A 133 -2.32 15.92 12.19
C LEU A 133 -3.79 16.11 12.58
N ASN A 134 -4.71 15.43 11.91
CA ASN A 134 -6.13 15.51 12.25
C ASN A 134 -6.45 14.95 13.64
N TYR A 135 -5.79 13.87 14.07
CA TYR A 135 -5.99 13.36 15.41
C TYR A 135 -5.54 14.34 16.49
N TYR A 136 -4.42 15.05 16.27
CA TYR A 136 -3.97 16.11 17.18
C TYR A 136 -4.95 17.30 17.21
N GLU A 137 -5.49 17.72 16.06
CA GLU A 137 -6.49 18.81 16.00
C GLU A 137 -7.80 18.45 16.73
N VAL A 138 -8.22 17.18 16.69
CA VAL A 138 -9.43 16.72 17.39
C VAL A 138 -9.23 16.61 18.91
N LEU A 139 -7.98 16.49 19.37
CA LEU A 139 -7.66 16.32 20.80
C LEU A 139 -7.65 17.64 21.58
N ILE A 140 -7.43 18.77 20.90
CA ILE A 140 -7.30 20.12 21.49
C ILE A 140 -8.63 20.86 21.40
#